data_AF-A0A3D4UHK9-F1
#
_entry.id   AF-A0A3D4UHK9-F1
#
_cell.length_a   1.000
_cell.length_b   1.000
_cell.length_c   1.000
_cell.angle_alpha   90.00
_cell.angle_beta   90.00
_cell.angle_gamma   90.00
#
_symmetry.space_group_name_H-M   'P 1'
#
loop_
_entity.id
_entity.type
_entity.pdbx_description
1 polymer ?
#
loop_
_entity_poly.entity_id
_entity_poly.type
_entity_poly.pdbx_seq_one_letter_code
_entity_poly.pdbx_strand_id
1 'polypeptide(L)'
;DYKKVATVSSNHNAAVGELIAEAISKVGAEGVVEVEDGKSAETQLDYVEGMQFDKGYLSPYFMTDPKTGECVLEDALILIHEKK
;
A
#
# COMPACT_ATOMS: atom_id res chain seq x y z
N ASP A 1 -1.62 7.89 -20.12
CA ASP A 1 -0.32 7.24 -20.41
C ASP A 1 0.09 6.13 -19.45
N TYR A 2 -0.39 6.10 -18.20
CA TYR A 2 -0.04 5.07 -17.21
C TYR A 2 -0.20 3.62 -17.72
N LYS A 3 -1.25 3.31 -18.50
CA LYS A 3 -1.45 1.98 -19.10
C LYS A 3 -0.28 1.50 -19.96
N LYS A 4 0.29 2.36 -20.81
CA LYS A 4 1.41 1.97 -21.69
C LYS A 4 2.68 1.68 -20.89
N VAL A 5 2.96 2.53 -19.89
CA VAL A 5 4.12 2.35 -19.00
C VAL A 5 3.95 1.09 -18.16
N ALA A 6 2.77 0.88 -17.57
CA ALA A 6 2.45 -0.30 -16.78
C ALA A 6 2.54 -1.60 -17.61
N THR A 7 1.96 -1.64 -18.83
CA THR A 7 2.07 -2.83 -19.70
C THR A 7 3.51 -3.18 -20.07
N VAL A 8 4.36 -2.18 -20.35
CA VAL A 8 5.78 -2.43 -20.64
C VAL A 8 6.52 -2.94 -19.40
N SER A 9 6.28 -2.33 -18.24
CA SER A 9 6.87 -2.76 -16.96
C SER A 9 6.39 -4.14 -16.51
N SER A 10 5.16 -4.53 -16.86
CA SER A 10 4.58 -5.85 -16.58
C SER A 10 4.89 -6.89 -17.65
N ASN A 11 6.04 -6.77 -18.34
CA ASN A 11 6.50 -7.72 -19.36
C ASN A 11 5.47 -7.95 -20.49
N HIS A 12 4.88 -6.88 -21.02
CA HIS A 12 3.85 -6.91 -22.07
C HIS A 12 2.54 -7.63 -21.69
N ASN A 13 2.31 -7.87 -20.40
CA ASN A 13 1.02 -8.36 -19.93
C ASN A 13 0.01 -7.20 -19.88
N ALA A 14 -0.91 -7.20 -20.84
CA ALA A 14 -1.92 -6.17 -20.96
C ALA A 14 -2.93 -6.17 -19.79
N ALA A 15 -3.29 -7.34 -19.26
CA ALA A 15 -4.25 -7.45 -18.16
C ALA A 15 -3.68 -6.88 -16.85
N VAL A 16 -2.44 -7.23 -16.53
CA VAL A 16 -1.74 -6.71 -15.33
C VAL A 16 -1.45 -5.21 -15.48
N GLY A 17 -1.03 -4.77 -16.66
CA GLY A 17 -0.79 -3.34 -16.91
C GLY A 17 -2.05 -2.48 -16.80
N GLU A 18 -3.22 -3.03 -17.18
CA GLU A 18 -4.51 -2.35 -17.01
C GLU A 18 -4.89 -2.21 -15.53
N LEU A 19 -4.77 -3.30 -14.76
CA LEU A 19 -5.02 -3.29 -13.30
C LEU A 19 -4.12 -2.30 -12.56
N ILE A 20 -2.83 -2.26 -12.86
CA ILE A 20 -1.88 -1.32 -12.22
C ILE A 20 -2.22 0.12 -12.61
N ALA A 21 -2.55 0.37 -13.88
CA ALA A 21 -2.91 1.71 -14.33
C ALA A 21 -4.22 2.20 -13.70
N GLU A 22 -5.19 1.30 -13.50
CA GLU A 22 -6.43 1.59 -12.80
C GLU A 22 -6.17 1.91 -11.32
N ALA A 23 -5.35 1.10 -10.64
CA ALA A 23 -4.92 1.33 -9.26
C ALA A 23 -4.29 2.73 -9.08
N ILE A 24 -3.27 3.04 -9.88
CA ILE A 24 -2.56 4.33 -9.83
C ILE A 24 -3.52 5.50 -10.10
N SER A 25 -4.43 5.34 -11.06
CA SER A 25 -5.40 6.40 -11.40
C SER A 25 -6.42 6.64 -10.29
N LYS A 26 -6.82 5.59 -9.57
CA LYS A 26 -7.78 5.66 -8.45
C LYS A 26 -7.15 6.23 -7.18
N VAL A 27 -5.88 5.93 -6.95
CA VAL A 27 -5.12 6.32 -5.75
C VAL A 27 -4.60 7.77 -5.84
N GLY A 28 -4.31 8.27 -7.05
CA GLY A 28 -3.84 9.65 -7.26
C GLY A 28 -2.34 9.82 -6.99
N ALA A 29 -1.86 11.07 -7.00
CA ALA A 29 -0.43 11.37 -6.96
C ALA A 29 0.24 11.13 -5.60
N GLU A 30 -0.51 11.23 -4.50
CA GLU A 30 0.01 11.09 -3.13
C GLU A 30 -0.47 9.83 -2.41
N GLY A 31 -1.25 8.99 -3.08
CA GLY A 31 -1.72 7.76 -2.47
C GLY A 31 -0.72 6.62 -2.62
N VAL A 32 -0.86 5.62 -1.75
CA VAL A 32 0.08 4.51 -1.61
C VAL A 32 -0.58 3.25 -2.15
N VAL A 33 0.19 2.46 -2.90
CA VAL A 33 -0.26 1.17 -3.44
C VAL A 33 0.50 0.07 -2.73
N GLU A 34 -0.24 -0.78 -2.01
CA GLU A 34 0.29 -1.98 -1.37
C GLU A 34 -0.15 -3.23 -2.15
N VAL A 35 0.70 -4.25 -2.14
CA VAL A 35 0.44 -5.53 -2.82
C VAL A 35 0.51 -6.64 -1.78
N GLU A 36 -0.58 -7.35 -1.59
CA GLU A 36 -0.66 -8.52 -0.71
C GLU A 36 -0.81 -9.82 -1.53
N ASP A 37 -0.15 -10.89 -1.07
CA ASP A 37 -0.33 -12.22 -1.63
C ASP A 37 -1.68 -12.82 -1.19
N GLY A 38 -2.68 -12.71 -2.06
CA GLY A 38 -3.99 -13.30 -1.87
C GLY A 38 -3.96 -14.84 -1.95
N LYS A 39 -4.87 -15.49 -1.21
CA LYS A 39 -5.08 -16.97 -1.29
C LYS A 39 -5.88 -17.40 -2.52
N SER A 40 -6.37 -16.44 -3.30
CA SER A 40 -7.28 -16.60 -4.44
C SER A 40 -6.51 -16.51 -5.76
N ALA A 41 -7.00 -17.18 -6.81
CA ALA A 41 -6.45 -17.06 -8.16
C ALA A 41 -6.88 -15.75 -8.87
N GLU A 42 -7.84 -15.03 -8.30
CA GLU A 42 -8.33 -13.75 -8.80
C GLU A 42 -7.58 -12.60 -8.14
N THR A 43 -7.15 -11.63 -8.98
CA THR A 43 -6.56 -10.37 -8.54
C THR A 43 -7.69 -9.42 -8.13
N GLN A 44 -7.69 -8.98 -6.88
CA GLN A 44 -8.66 -8.02 -6.34
C GLN A 44 -7.99 -6.66 -6.12
N LEU A 45 -8.77 -5.59 -6.27
CA LEU A 45 -8.31 -4.22 -6.06
C LEU A 45 -9.18 -3.58 -4.98
N ASP A 46 -8.61 -3.46 -3.78
CA ASP A 46 -9.25 -2.84 -2.65
C ASP A 46 -8.74 -1.41 -2.47
N TYR A 47 -9.66 -0.50 -2.16
CA TYR A 47 -9.34 0.90 -1.88
C TYR A 47 -9.75 1.20 -0.45
N VAL A 48 -8.79 1.59 0.36
CA VAL A 48 -8.99 1.95 1.76
C VAL A 48 -8.69 3.43 1.93
N GLU A 49 -9.62 4.17 2.54
CA GLU A 49 -9.37 5.55 2.95
C GLU A 49 -8.45 5.54 4.18
N GLY A 50 -7.21 5.95 3.98
CA GLY A 50 -6.17 5.95 5.01
C GLY A 50 -5.22 7.14 4.89
N MET A 51 -4.26 7.22 5.82
CA MET A 51 -3.24 8.26 5.85
C MET A 51 -1.89 7.65 6.18
N GLN A 52 -0.86 8.04 5.46
CA GLN A 52 0.52 7.67 5.75
C GLN A 52 1.29 8.87 6.32
N PHE A 53 2.23 8.59 7.23
CA PHE A 53 3.21 9.56 7.71
C PHE A 53 4.61 9.10 7.31
N ASP A 54 5.51 10.05 7.01
CA ASP A 54 6.91 9.76 6.67
C ASP A 54 7.77 9.32 7.88
N LYS A 55 7.18 9.31 9.09
CA LYS A 55 7.88 8.95 10.32
C LYS A 55 7.52 7.53 10.76
N GLY A 56 8.53 6.71 11.02
CA GLY A 56 8.39 5.38 11.60
C GLY A 56 8.29 5.38 13.13
N TYR A 57 8.23 4.18 13.70
CA TYR A 57 8.23 3.96 15.15
C TYR A 57 9.59 4.34 15.79
N LEU A 58 9.55 4.79 17.04
CA LEU A 58 10.74 5.31 17.74
C LEU A 58 11.76 4.22 18.09
N SER A 59 11.29 2.99 18.32
CA SER A 59 12.13 1.88 18.78
C SER A 59 11.75 0.57 18.10
N PRO A 60 12.72 -0.27 17.70
CA PRO A 60 12.44 -1.60 17.14
C PRO A 60 11.63 -2.51 18.07
N TYR A 61 11.59 -2.23 19.37
CA TYR A 61 10.77 -2.98 20.32
C TYR A 61 9.25 -2.82 20.11
N PHE A 62 8.81 -1.87 19.28
CA PHE A 62 7.40 -1.73 18.90
C PHE A 62 6.95 -2.70 17.81
N MET A 63 7.90 -3.44 17.20
CA MET A 63 7.61 -4.42 16.16
C MET A 63 6.74 -5.55 16.70
N THR A 64 5.62 -5.81 16.01
CA THR A 64 4.71 -6.90 16.33
C THR A 64 4.97 -8.13 15.45
N ASP A 65 5.48 -7.93 14.23
CA ASP A 65 5.97 -9.00 13.35
C ASP A 65 7.50 -8.91 13.14
N PRO A 66 8.28 -9.79 13.78
CA PRO A 66 9.74 -9.84 13.64
C PRO A 66 10.25 -10.25 12.25
N LYS A 67 9.41 -10.87 11.41
CA LYS A 67 9.80 -11.37 10.09
C LYS A 67 9.71 -10.27 9.03
N THR A 68 8.64 -9.48 9.08
CA THR A 68 8.45 -8.35 8.14
C THR A 68 9.09 -7.07 8.67
N GLY A 69 9.30 -6.97 9.98
CA GLY A 69 9.87 -5.77 10.59
C GLY A 69 8.82 -4.71 10.89
N GLU A 70 7.54 -5.09 10.97
CA GLU A 70 6.42 -4.16 11.00
C GLU A 70 5.72 -4.12 12.36
N CYS A 71 5.00 -3.02 12.60
CA CYS A 71 4.09 -2.85 13.73
C CYS A 71 2.68 -2.80 13.18
N VAL A 72 2.01 -3.96 13.17
CA VAL A 72 0.62 -4.11 12.78
C VAL A 72 -0.25 -4.11 14.04
N LEU A 73 -1.24 -3.21 14.09
CA LEU A 73 -2.20 -3.07 15.19
C LEU A 73 -3.63 -3.03 14.62
N GLU A 74 -4.52 -3.82 15.22
CA GLU A 74 -5.95 -3.85 14.87
C GLU A 74 -6.76 -3.06 15.91
N ASP A 75 -7.81 -2.34 15.47
CA ASP A 75 -8.73 -1.56 16.33
C ASP A 75 -8.03 -0.62 17.34
N ALA A 76 -6.91 -0.03 16.94
CA ALA A 76 -6.10 0.82 17.80
C ALA A 76 -6.63 2.26 17.91
N LEU A 77 -6.44 2.87 19.07
CA LEU A 77 -6.71 4.29 19.29
C LEU A 77 -5.50 5.14 18.88
N ILE A 78 -5.75 6.23 18.15
CA ILE A 78 -4.72 7.18 17.70
C ILE A 78 -4.74 8.40 18.63
N LEU A 79 -3.58 8.74 19.21
CA LEU A 79 -3.38 9.96 19.99
C LEU A 79 -2.34 10.85 19.31
N ILE A 80 -2.74 12.06 18.93
CA ILE A 80 -1.85 13.09 18.38
C ILE A 80 -1.77 14.23 19.38
N HIS A 81 -0.56 14.57 19.83
CA HIS A 81 -0.32 15.67 20.76
C HIS A 81 0.88 16.50 20.29
N GLU A 82 0.67 17.80 20.13
CA GLU A 82 1.73 18.77 19.87
C GLU A 82 2.03 19.54 21.17
N LYS A 83 3.25 19.41 21.69
CA LYS A 83 3.75 20.34 22.72
C LYS A 83 4.22 21.60 22.02
N LYS A 84 3.71 22.76 22.44
CA LYS A 84 4.43 24.02 22.24
C LYS A 84 5.76 23.99 22.97
#